data_AF-A0A7Y5KDC1-F1
#
_entry.id   AF-A0A7Y5KDC1-F1
#
_cell.length_a   1.000
_cell.length_b   1.000
_cell.length_c   1.000
_cell.angle_alpha   90.00
_cell.angle_beta   90.00
_cell.angle_gamma   90.00
#
_symmetry.space_group_name_H-M   'P 1'
#
loop_
_entity.id
_entity.type
_entity.pdbx_description
1 polymer ?
#
loop_
_entity_poly.entity_id
_entity_poly.type
_entity_poly.pdbx_seq_one_letter_code
_entity_poly.pdbx_strand_id
1 'polypeptide(L)'
;ESYFSNPTGAMVTIKCSPWHFEDKVLLMGDAAHAIVPFFGQGVNCCFEDCTYFNECLERHGANWQNLFDEFESLRKPNTDAIAELALENFIEMRDRVADPKFLLKKKVEQALEQRFPEIFVPKYSLVTFRRGPYSEALERGKVQDHILEELCRSIDRVEEANWEEAEHLLKRYYR
;
A
#
# COMPACT_ATOMS: atom_id res chain seq x y z
N GLU A 1 25.34 26.00 2.73
CA GLU A 1 24.49 27.10 3.26
C GLU A 1 23.02 26.69 3.42
N SER A 2 22.38 26.09 2.42
CA SER A 2 20.94 25.73 2.47
C SER A 2 20.50 24.78 3.60
N TYR A 3 21.40 23.93 4.12
CA TYR A 3 21.08 23.01 5.23
C TYR A 3 20.70 23.75 6.51
N PHE A 4 21.41 24.85 6.83
CA PHE A 4 21.18 25.61 8.06
C PHE A 4 20.04 26.64 7.92
N SER A 5 19.62 26.96 6.69
CA SER A 5 18.55 27.92 6.41
C SER A 5 17.16 27.28 6.26
N ASN A 6 17.11 25.99 5.91
CA ASN A 6 15.84 25.30 5.66
C ASN A 6 15.29 24.74 6.99
N PRO A 7 14.02 25.03 7.34
CA PRO A 7 13.42 24.48 8.55
C PRO A 7 13.29 22.96 8.45
N THR A 8 13.38 22.27 9.60
CA THR A 8 13.10 20.84 9.66
C THR A 8 11.59 20.61 9.57
N GLY A 9 11.14 19.85 8.57
CA GLY A 9 9.74 19.47 8.42
C GLY A 9 9.34 18.37 9.40
N ALA A 10 8.15 18.48 9.98
CA ALA A 10 7.53 17.39 10.73
C ALA A 10 6.85 16.42 9.77
N MET A 11 7.00 15.12 10.03
CA MET A 11 6.32 14.06 9.28
C MET A 11 5.35 13.36 10.23
N VAL A 12 4.08 13.29 9.85
CA VAL A 12 3.01 12.69 10.66
C VAL A 12 2.14 11.81 9.80
N THR A 13 1.53 10.80 10.42
CA THR A 13 0.43 10.04 9.84
C THR A 13 -0.82 10.35 10.63
N ILE A 14 -1.89 10.77 9.95
CA ILE A 14 -3.20 11.06 10.51
C ILE A 14 -4.18 10.02 9.99
N LYS A 15 -4.92 9.38 10.90
CA LYS A 15 -6.07 8.54 10.60
C LYS A 15 -7.24 9.04 11.44
N CYS A 16 -8.32 9.50 10.81
CA CYS A 16 -9.53 9.89 11.51
C CYS A 16 -10.78 9.24 10.89
N SER A 17 -11.87 9.26 11.66
CA SER A 17 -13.24 9.00 11.25
C SER A 17 -14.20 9.55 12.32
N PRO A 18 -15.44 9.92 11.99
CA PRO A 18 -15.97 10.04 10.63
C PRO A 18 -15.31 11.18 9.84
N TRP A 19 -15.42 11.15 8.51
CA TRP A 19 -14.88 12.18 7.61
C TRP A 19 -15.87 13.27 7.28
N HIS A 20 -17.15 13.08 7.60
CA HIS A 20 -18.18 14.07 7.36
C HIS A 20 -19.01 14.36 8.60
N PHE A 21 -19.68 15.51 8.55
CA PHE A 21 -20.70 15.88 9.52
C PHE A 21 -22.00 16.17 8.78
N GLU A 22 -22.98 15.29 9.00
CA GLU A 22 -24.26 15.31 8.29
C GLU A 22 -24.03 15.39 6.77
N ASP A 23 -24.83 16.20 6.09
CA ASP A 23 -24.80 16.51 4.67
C ASP A 23 -24.06 17.84 4.36
N LYS A 24 -23.25 18.35 5.32
CA LYS A 24 -22.74 19.73 5.28
C LYS A 24 -21.26 19.86 4.99
N VAL A 25 -20.44 18.96 5.54
CA VAL A 25 -18.96 19.06 5.49
C VAL A 25 -18.40 17.67 5.26
N LEU A 26 -17.42 17.56 4.35
CA LEU A 26 -16.63 16.37 4.10
C LEU A 26 -15.13 16.73 4.13
N LEU A 27 -14.32 15.90 4.79
CA LEU A 27 -12.87 15.93 4.74
C LEU A 27 -12.36 15.04 3.59
N MET A 28 -11.36 15.53 2.86
CA MET A 28 -10.70 14.80 1.75
C MET A 28 -9.20 15.10 1.74
N GLY A 29 -8.41 14.18 1.15
CA GLY A 29 -6.95 14.29 1.08
C GLY A 29 -6.29 14.37 2.47
N ASP A 30 -5.20 15.14 2.57
CA ASP A 30 -4.44 15.27 3.82
C ASP A 30 -5.26 15.75 5.03
N ALA A 31 -6.38 16.44 4.82
CA ALA A 31 -7.29 16.84 5.90
C ALA A 31 -7.97 15.62 6.59
N ALA A 32 -8.13 14.51 5.86
CA ALA A 32 -8.68 13.25 6.35
C ALA A 32 -7.60 12.20 6.64
N HIS A 33 -6.53 12.17 5.85
CA HIS A 33 -5.56 11.06 5.87
C HIS A 33 -4.13 11.47 5.48
N ALA A 34 -3.56 12.49 6.13
CA ALA A 34 -2.15 12.80 5.93
C ALA A 34 -1.25 11.58 6.19
N ILE A 35 -0.34 11.26 5.25
CA ILE A 35 0.58 10.13 5.37
C ILE A 35 2.04 10.58 5.25
N VAL A 36 2.93 9.81 5.88
CA VAL A 36 4.38 9.99 5.70
C VAL A 36 4.79 9.75 4.24
N PRO A 37 5.80 10.49 3.71
CA PRO A 37 6.07 10.52 2.28
C PRO A 37 6.86 9.32 1.75
N PHE A 38 7.08 8.28 2.57
CA PHE A 38 8.01 7.21 2.25
C PHE A 38 7.54 6.29 1.12
N PHE A 39 6.25 6.29 0.76
CA PHE A 39 5.76 5.60 -0.45
C PHE A 39 5.56 6.55 -1.65
N GLY A 40 5.65 7.87 -1.46
CA GLY A 40 5.39 8.85 -2.52
C GLY A 40 3.93 8.88 -3.02
N GLN A 41 2.98 8.41 -2.20
CA GLN A 41 1.57 8.23 -2.62
C GLN A 41 0.59 9.28 -2.10
N GLY A 42 1.01 10.24 -1.26
CA GLY A 42 0.08 11.22 -0.65
C GLY A 42 -0.75 11.97 -1.69
N VAL A 43 -0.09 12.60 -2.67
CA VAL A 43 -0.78 13.33 -3.76
C VAL A 43 -1.60 12.39 -4.66
N ASN A 44 -1.07 11.20 -4.98
CA ASN A 44 -1.79 10.21 -5.81
C ASN A 44 -3.09 9.76 -5.13
N CYS A 45 -3.04 9.47 -3.83
CA CYS A 45 -4.19 9.10 -3.01
C CYS A 45 -5.21 10.24 -2.93
N CYS A 46 -4.77 11.49 -2.79
CA CYS A 46 -5.64 12.67 -2.83
C CYS A 46 -6.34 12.83 -4.19
N PHE A 47 -5.66 12.58 -5.30
CA PHE A 47 -6.30 12.62 -6.63
C PHE A 47 -7.26 11.46 -6.86
N GLU A 48 -6.95 10.29 -6.30
CA GLU A 48 -7.86 9.17 -6.31
C GLU A 48 -9.14 9.49 -5.53
N ASP A 49 -9.07 10.18 -4.39
CA ASP A 49 -10.26 10.66 -3.67
C ASP A 49 -11.16 11.52 -4.56
N CYS A 50 -10.62 12.48 -5.31
CA CYS A 50 -11.41 13.30 -6.23
C CYS A 50 -12.16 12.45 -7.27
N THR A 51 -11.55 11.36 -7.74
CA THR A 51 -12.16 10.44 -8.69
C THR A 51 -13.35 9.71 -8.05
N TYR A 52 -13.14 9.09 -6.89
CA TYR A 52 -14.20 8.37 -6.18
C TYR A 52 -15.33 9.30 -5.73
N PHE A 53 -15.01 10.53 -5.32
CA PHE A 53 -16.01 11.53 -4.97
C PHE A 53 -16.88 11.88 -6.18
N ASN A 54 -16.28 12.12 -7.35
CA ASN A 54 -17.03 12.39 -8.57
C ASN A 54 -17.93 11.20 -8.98
N GLU A 55 -17.44 9.97 -8.84
CA GLU A 55 -18.24 8.77 -9.10
C GLU A 55 -19.43 8.64 -8.12
N CYS A 56 -19.23 8.95 -6.84
CA CYS A 56 -20.33 8.98 -5.86
C CYS A 56 -21.34 10.09 -6.18
N LEU A 57 -20.85 11.25 -6.65
CA LEU A 57 -21.69 12.37 -7.09
C LEU A 57 -22.55 12.01 -8.30
N GLU A 58 -22.00 11.28 -9.28
CA GLU A 58 -22.75 10.78 -10.42
C GLU A 58 -23.85 9.78 -10.01
N ARG A 59 -23.59 8.95 -8.99
CA ARG A 59 -24.56 7.96 -8.47
C ARG A 59 -25.68 8.58 -7.63
N HIS A 60 -25.35 9.51 -6.73
CA HIS A 60 -26.28 10.03 -5.72
C HIS A 60 -26.83 11.42 -6.02
N GLY A 61 -26.21 12.17 -6.93
CA GLY A 61 -26.55 13.57 -7.18
C GLY A 61 -26.43 14.40 -5.90
N ALA A 62 -27.45 15.23 -5.62
CA ALA A 62 -27.47 16.11 -4.44
C ALA A 62 -27.88 15.41 -3.13
N ASN A 63 -27.95 14.08 -3.09
CA ASN A 63 -28.11 13.35 -1.84
C ASN A 63 -26.77 13.24 -1.11
N TRP A 64 -26.34 14.37 -0.54
CA TRP A 64 -25.02 14.53 0.08
C TRP A 64 -24.76 13.57 1.23
N GLN A 65 -25.77 13.27 2.05
CA GLN A 65 -25.62 12.31 3.16
C GLN A 65 -25.18 10.94 2.64
N ASN A 66 -25.95 10.36 1.71
CA ASN A 66 -25.61 9.04 1.14
C ASN A 66 -24.31 9.07 0.33
N LEU A 67 -24.03 10.18 -0.35
CA LEU A 67 -22.78 10.37 -1.08
C LEU A 67 -21.58 10.33 -0.13
N PHE A 68 -21.63 11.07 0.98
CA PHE A 68 -20.54 11.12 1.96
C PHE A 68 -20.36 9.78 2.66
N ASP A 69 -21.45 9.11 3.04
CA ASP A 69 -21.43 7.78 3.64
C ASP A 69 -20.77 6.76 2.68
N GLU A 70 -21.14 6.75 1.40
CA GLU A 70 -20.52 5.86 0.42
C GLU A 70 -19.05 6.21 0.19
N PHE A 71 -18.74 7.48 -0.01
CA PHE A 71 -17.37 7.94 -0.25
C PHE A 71 -16.41 7.53 0.88
N GLU A 72 -16.79 7.78 2.14
CA GLU A 72 -15.99 7.36 3.30
C GLU A 72 -15.84 5.83 3.32
N SER A 73 -16.92 5.08 3.10
CA SER A 73 -16.87 3.61 3.11
C SER A 73 -15.92 3.03 2.05
N LEU A 74 -15.83 3.66 0.87
CA LEU A 74 -14.96 3.24 -0.23
C LEU A 74 -13.50 3.63 0.01
N ARG A 75 -13.27 4.84 0.55
CA ARG A 75 -11.92 5.42 0.65
C ARG A 75 -11.22 5.10 1.96
N LYS A 76 -11.92 5.06 3.09
CA LYS A 76 -11.32 4.87 4.41
C LYS A 76 -10.42 3.62 4.49
N PRO A 77 -10.83 2.42 4.03
CA PRO A 77 -9.96 1.25 4.06
C PRO A 77 -8.68 1.41 3.22
N ASN A 78 -8.78 2.10 2.08
CA ASN A 78 -7.66 2.30 1.16
C ASN A 78 -6.66 3.34 1.68
N THR A 79 -7.15 4.44 2.23
CA THR A 79 -6.32 5.50 2.83
C THR A 79 -5.60 5.00 4.09
N ASP A 80 -6.26 4.18 4.91
CA ASP A 80 -5.62 3.54 6.06
C ASP A 80 -4.55 2.52 5.64
N ALA A 81 -4.79 1.79 4.55
CA ALA A 81 -3.85 0.83 3.99
C ALA A 81 -2.61 1.50 3.42
N ILE A 82 -2.74 2.57 2.63
CA ILE A 82 -1.57 3.29 2.10
C ILE A 82 -0.76 3.97 3.21
N ALA A 83 -1.41 4.44 4.27
CA ALA A 83 -0.72 4.95 5.45
C ALA A 83 0.13 3.88 6.14
N GLU A 84 -0.37 2.64 6.23
CA GLU A 84 0.37 1.50 6.78
C GLU A 84 1.53 1.10 5.87
N LEU A 85 1.28 0.95 4.57
CA LEU A 85 2.31 0.66 3.56
C LEU A 85 3.44 1.71 3.57
N ALA A 86 3.11 2.99 3.74
CA ALA A 86 4.11 4.05 3.83
C ALA A 86 4.98 3.94 5.10
N LEU A 87 4.39 3.56 6.23
CA LEU A 87 5.13 3.30 7.47
C LEU A 87 6.00 2.03 7.37
N GLU A 88 5.49 0.97 6.73
CA GLU A 88 6.28 -0.23 6.44
C GLU A 88 7.50 0.11 5.59
N ASN A 89 7.32 0.91 4.52
CA ASN A 89 8.41 1.29 3.64
C ASN A 89 9.46 2.15 4.35
N PHE A 90 9.05 2.98 5.31
CA PHE A 90 9.99 3.72 6.17
C PHE A 90 10.89 2.76 6.98
N ILE A 91 10.30 1.76 7.63
CA ILE A 91 11.03 0.79 8.44
C ILE A 91 11.95 -0.06 7.56
N GLU A 92 11.47 -0.48 6.39
CA GLU A 92 12.26 -1.22 5.40
C GLU A 92 13.52 -0.44 4.99
N MET A 93 13.35 0.82 4.58
CA MET A 93 14.45 1.69 4.16
C MET A 93 15.43 2.04 5.28
N ARG A 94 14.94 2.19 6.52
CA ARG A 94 15.76 2.57 7.67
C ARG A 94 16.57 1.40 8.22
N ASP A 95 15.94 0.24 8.40
CA ASP A 95 16.49 -0.83 9.23
C ASP A 95 17.00 -2.05 8.43
N ARG A 96 16.43 -2.30 7.24
CA ARG A 96 16.58 -3.63 6.59
C ARG A 96 17.45 -3.63 5.36
N VAL A 97 17.75 -2.48 4.75
CA VAL A 97 18.51 -2.40 3.49
C VAL A 97 19.92 -2.99 3.57
N ALA A 98 20.49 -3.09 4.77
CA ALA A 98 21.79 -3.71 5.02
C ALA A 98 21.72 -5.13 5.59
N ASP A 99 20.52 -5.68 5.85
CA ASP A 99 20.33 -7.03 6.41
C ASP A 99 20.47 -8.09 5.29
N PRO A 100 21.43 -9.03 5.40
CA PRO A 100 21.60 -10.10 4.42
C PRO A 100 20.33 -10.95 4.19
N LYS A 101 19.52 -11.19 5.24
CA LYS A 101 18.27 -11.96 5.11
C LYS A 101 17.24 -11.20 4.30
N PHE A 102 17.13 -9.90 4.54
CA PHE A 102 16.25 -9.04 3.76
C PHE A 102 16.69 -8.98 2.29
N LEU A 103 18.00 -8.86 2.02
CA LEU A 103 18.53 -8.88 0.65
C LEU A 103 18.26 -10.21 -0.05
N LEU A 104 18.37 -11.35 0.65
CA LEU A 104 17.98 -12.65 0.12
C LEU A 104 16.48 -12.68 -0.23
N LYS A 105 15.62 -12.24 0.70
CA LYS A 105 14.16 -12.15 0.50
C LYS A 105 13.81 -11.34 -0.75
N LYS A 106 14.46 -10.18 -0.95
CA LYS A 106 14.28 -9.34 -2.16
C LYS A 106 14.72 -10.02 -3.44
N LYS A 107 15.81 -10.80 -3.42
CA LYS A 107 16.23 -11.55 -4.62
C LYS A 107 15.26 -12.70 -4.93
N VAL A 108 14.72 -13.37 -3.91
CA VAL A 108 13.68 -14.40 -4.09
C VAL A 108 12.39 -13.77 -4.61
N GLU A 109 11.97 -12.61 -4.09
CA GLU A 109 10.83 -11.82 -4.60
C GLU A 109 10.98 -11.50 -6.09
N GLN A 110 12.14 -11.00 -6.50
CA GLN A 110 12.43 -10.73 -7.92
C GLN A 110 12.38 -11.99 -8.78
N ALA A 111 12.89 -13.11 -8.27
CA ALA A 111 12.85 -14.38 -8.99
C ALA A 111 11.42 -14.95 -9.10
N LEU A 112 10.56 -14.75 -8.08
CA LEU A 112 9.14 -15.09 -8.13
C LEU A 112 8.40 -14.27 -9.19
N GLU A 113 8.61 -12.95 -9.22
CA GLU A 113 8.02 -12.07 -10.23
C GLU A 113 8.42 -12.50 -11.66
N GLN A 114 9.69 -12.83 -11.88
CA GLN A 114 10.17 -13.26 -13.20
C GLN A 114 9.61 -14.63 -13.63
N ARG A 115 9.45 -15.56 -12.69
CA ARG A 115 8.99 -16.93 -12.98
C ARG A 115 7.47 -17.04 -13.08
N PHE A 116 6.75 -16.26 -12.28
CA PHE A 116 5.29 -16.32 -12.17
C PHE A 116 4.63 -14.94 -12.35
N PRO A 117 4.92 -14.19 -13.44
CA PRO A 117 4.51 -12.79 -13.58
C PRO A 117 2.99 -12.57 -13.61
N GLU A 118 2.23 -13.57 -14.04
CA GLU A 118 0.76 -13.52 -14.09
C GLU A 118 0.11 -13.68 -12.71
N ILE A 119 0.84 -14.23 -11.73
CA ILE A 119 0.31 -14.57 -10.40
C ILE A 119 0.96 -13.72 -9.32
N PHE A 120 2.28 -13.60 -9.33
CA PHE A 120 3.05 -12.87 -8.33
C PHE A 120 3.44 -11.49 -8.86
N VAL A 121 2.69 -10.47 -8.44
CA VAL A 121 2.99 -9.06 -8.72
C VAL A 121 3.49 -8.41 -7.44
N PRO A 122 4.73 -7.90 -7.38
CA PRO A 122 5.27 -7.32 -6.14
C PRO A 122 4.40 -6.21 -5.55
N LYS A 123 4.38 -6.12 -4.21
CA LYS A 123 3.65 -5.09 -3.46
C LYS A 123 3.89 -3.68 -3.99
N TYR A 124 5.15 -3.33 -4.26
CA TYR A 124 5.50 -2.02 -4.83
C TYR A 124 4.82 -1.75 -6.18
N SER A 125 4.76 -2.77 -7.05
CA SER A 125 4.13 -2.67 -8.36
C SER A 125 2.60 -2.58 -8.28
N LEU A 126 1.98 -3.27 -7.31
CA LEU A 126 0.54 -3.16 -7.04
C LEU A 126 0.14 -1.73 -6.65
N VAL A 127 0.97 -1.06 -5.84
CA VAL A 127 0.68 0.29 -5.33
C VAL A 127 1.05 1.39 -6.33
N THR A 128 2.16 1.25 -7.04
CA THR A 128 2.73 2.33 -7.86
C THR A 128 2.24 2.32 -9.31
N PHE A 129 2.02 1.14 -9.88
CA PHE A 129 1.78 0.98 -11.32
C PHE A 129 0.38 0.45 -11.66
N ARG A 130 -0.47 0.21 -10.65
CA ARG A 130 -1.84 -0.27 -10.85
C ARG A 130 -2.81 0.61 -10.06
N ARG A 131 -4.06 0.66 -10.54
CA ARG A 131 -5.18 1.38 -9.88
C ARG A 131 -6.05 0.46 -9.03
N GLY A 132 -5.47 -0.63 -8.52
CA GLY A 132 -6.19 -1.52 -7.62
C GLY A 132 -6.34 -0.89 -6.23
N PRO A 133 -7.29 -1.35 -5.40
CA PRO A 133 -7.44 -0.86 -4.03
C PRO A 133 -6.14 -1.03 -3.22
N TYR A 134 -5.69 0.02 -2.52
CA TYR A 134 -4.55 -0.08 -1.61
C TYR A 134 -4.76 -1.12 -0.51
N SER A 135 -6.00 -1.32 -0.06
CA SER A 135 -6.34 -2.37 0.92
C SER A 135 -6.04 -3.76 0.37
N GLU A 136 -6.31 -4.00 -0.91
CA GLU A 136 -5.97 -5.26 -1.57
C GLU A 136 -4.44 -5.41 -1.72
N ALA A 137 -3.72 -4.35 -2.05
CA ALA A 137 -2.26 -4.37 -2.11
C ALA A 137 -1.63 -4.70 -0.75
N LEU A 138 -2.18 -4.17 0.35
CA LEU A 138 -1.74 -4.49 1.72
C LEU A 138 -2.00 -5.96 2.06
N GLU A 139 -3.21 -6.47 1.81
CA GLU A 139 -3.54 -7.88 2.09
C GLU A 139 -2.73 -8.86 1.24
N ARG A 140 -2.58 -8.58 -0.07
CA ARG A 140 -1.68 -9.35 -0.94
C ARG A 140 -0.24 -9.29 -0.44
N GLY A 141 0.21 -8.13 0.05
CA GLY A 141 1.51 -7.94 0.66
C GLY A 141 1.77 -8.92 1.81
N LYS A 142 0.81 -9.08 2.73
CA LYS A 142 0.90 -10.01 3.86
C LYS A 142 1.06 -11.46 3.39
N VAL A 143 0.31 -11.86 2.36
CA VAL A 143 0.43 -13.18 1.74
C VAL A 143 1.79 -13.37 1.10
N GLN A 144 2.28 -12.38 0.35
CA GLN A 144 3.60 -12.42 -0.29
C GLN A 144 4.72 -12.52 0.75
N ASP A 145 4.61 -11.77 1.84
CA ASP A 145 5.56 -11.82 2.94
C ASP A 145 5.64 -13.21 3.56
N HIS A 146 4.49 -13.87 3.77
CA HIS A 146 4.44 -15.25 4.25
C HIS A 146 5.06 -16.25 3.27
N ILE A 147 4.73 -16.17 1.99
CA ILE A 147 5.32 -17.03 0.95
C ILE A 147 6.85 -16.89 0.93
N LEU A 148 7.32 -15.64 0.96
CA LEU A 148 8.75 -15.35 0.96
C LEU A 148 9.45 -15.86 2.23
N GLU A 149 8.81 -15.78 3.40
CA GLU A 149 9.33 -16.35 4.65
C GLU A 149 9.45 -17.87 4.60
N GLU A 150 8.46 -18.57 4.06
CA GLU A 150 8.49 -20.02 3.87
C GLU A 150 9.63 -20.43 2.92
N LEU A 151 9.73 -19.75 1.77
CA LEU A 151 10.76 -20.05 0.76
C LEU A 151 12.18 -19.71 1.23
N CYS A 152 12.34 -18.66 2.04
CA CYS A 152 13.65 -18.22 2.54
C CYS A 152 14.09 -18.91 3.83
N ARG A 153 13.24 -19.74 4.47
CA ARG A 153 13.49 -20.27 5.83
C ARG A 153 14.79 -21.07 5.95
N SER A 154 15.12 -21.86 4.92
CA SER A 154 16.19 -22.87 4.98
C SER A 154 17.20 -22.72 3.83
N ILE A 155 17.29 -21.52 3.24
CA ILE A 155 18.20 -21.22 2.13
C ILE A 155 19.05 -20.00 2.46
N ASP A 156 20.27 -19.97 1.93
CA ASP A 156 21.15 -18.80 2.01
C ASP A 156 21.33 -18.13 0.63
N ARG A 157 20.88 -18.80 -0.43
CA ARG A 157 21.01 -18.36 -1.82
C ARG A 157 19.74 -18.63 -2.61
N VAL A 158 19.45 -17.76 -3.59
CA VAL A 158 18.25 -17.87 -4.45
C VAL A 158 18.25 -19.15 -5.26
N GLU A 159 19.43 -19.65 -5.64
CA GLU A 159 19.56 -20.88 -6.42
C GLU A 159 19.06 -22.13 -5.66
N GLU A 160 18.99 -22.06 -4.33
CA GLU A 160 18.52 -23.14 -3.46
C GLU A 160 16.99 -23.11 -3.26
N ALA A 161 16.30 -22.07 -3.75
CA ALA A 161 14.87 -21.94 -3.57
C ALA A 161 14.09 -23.08 -4.26
N ASN A 162 13.14 -23.67 -3.53
CA ASN A 162 12.27 -24.72 -4.04
C ASN A 162 11.11 -24.10 -4.85
N TRP A 163 11.24 -24.13 -6.18
CA TRP A 163 10.23 -23.54 -7.07
C TRP A 163 8.95 -24.37 -7.21
N GLU A 164 9.00 -25.68 -6.94
CA GLU A 164 7.80 -26.52 -6.89
C GLU A 164 6.93 -26.15 -5.68
N GLU A 165 7.57 -25.94 -4.52
CA GLU A 165 6.89 -25.44 -3.32
C GLU A 165 6.35 -24.01 -3.55
N ALA A 166 7.13 -23.15 -4.21
CA ALA A 166 6.67 -21.82 -4.57
C ALA A 166 5.38 -21.86 -5.42
N GLU A 167 5.33 -22.72 -6.45
CA GLU A 167 4.14 -22.89 -7.27
C GLU A 167 2.94 -23.41 -6.46
N HIS A 168 3.18 -24.36 -5.54
CA HIS A 168 2.15 -24.89 -4.65
C HIS A 168 1.58 -23.81 -3.71
N LEU A 169 2.45 -23.01 -3.08
CA LEU A 169 2.06 -21.89 -2.24
C LEU A 169 1.27 -20.84 -3.03
N LEU A 170 1.74 -20.46 -4.22
CA LEU A 170 1.03 -19.52 -5.09
C LEU A 170 -0.37 -20.02 -5.45
N LYS A 171 -0.50 -21.29 -5.85
CA LYS A 171 -1.81 -21.91 -6.15
C LYS A 171 -2.73 -21.98 -4.94
N ARG A 172 -2.18 -22.11 -3.72
CA ARG A 172 -2.98 -22.16 -2.50
C ARG A 172 -3.58 -20.80 -2.14
N TYR A 173 -2.84 -19.71 -2.35
CA TYR A 173 -3.26 -18.37 -1.93
C TYR A 173 -3.95 -17.54 -3.03
N TYR A 174 -3.73 -17.86 -4.30
CA TYR A 174 -4.27 -17.10 -5.43
C TYR A 174 -5.31 -17.88 -6.28
N ARG A 175 -5.87 -18.98 -5.75
CA ARG A 175 -7.01 -19.70 -6.36
C ARG A 175 -8.35 -19.28 -5.76
#